data_AF-D2VMW2-F1
#
_entry.id   AF-D2VMW2-F1
#
_cell.length_a   1.000
_cell.length_b   1.000
_cell.length_c   1.000
_cell.angle_alpha   90.00
_cell.angle_beta   90.00
_cell.angle_gamma   90.00
#
_symmetry.space_group_name_H-M   'P 1'
#
loop_
_entity.id
_entity.type
_entity.pdbx_description
1 polymer ?
#
loop_
_entity_poly.entity_id
_entity_poly.type
_entity_poly.pdbx_seq_one_letter_code
_entity_poly.pdbx_strand_id
1 'polypeptide(L)'
;MKSTQSNQCGSTVGNTVPGRGKRSENFDWPNFSPSSFNIETDFRKWKNESIEYWKKVSSNLNGDLLNDEKLKMNEMGLTLNSHLKPKDGHLPIWLRVFKRRTPLDISLAAICKIDDISDTILYVTVDGGDFDPVFEELEKVTCVKVKIYFHPILSDLKNLGLGERNLDNSLTLNSHYVYGMYLLTQKLNYPYVITIEDDLEASPDFYRYHYSLYHLVYGKNATYYDSKKIFAIAAFAHGPHIDCNFIVAKLSNDYTSKCGMASVHQLIEENYFPGWGSGIAKEIFLEYWRDWRFNGYIYDYGLSQLRTGDSGSPRYTLVPCSTRVRTIANNGVNGGNSGGWGTQIHHFPSWNQKPSDRVYYVDRRDGVVHADVKGKIMYNKLV
;
A
#
# COMPACT_ATOMS: atom_id res chain seq x y z
N MET A 1 28.14 29.19 8.08
CA MET A 1 27.10 28.48 7.28
C MET A 1 26.02 27.97 8.24
N LYS A 2 25.04 28.81 8.57
CA LYS A 2 23.78 28.34 9.16
C LYS A 2 22.98 27.81 7.97
N SER A 3 22.86 26.48 7.91
CA SER A 3 22.33 25.77 6.75
C SER A 3 20.87 26.17 6.51
N THR A 4 20.51 26.18 5.24
CA THR A 4 19.17 26.26 4.65
C THR A 4 18.11 25.36 5.29
N GLN A 5 18.49 24.48 6.23
CA GLN A 5 17.62 23.61 7.04
C GLN A 5 16.70 24.38 8.01
N SER A 6 17.14 25.49 8.60
CA SER A 6 16.33 26.14 9.66
C SER A 6 15.03 26.78 9.17
N ASN A 7 14.97 27.16 7.90
CA ASN A 7 13.81 27.87 7.35
C ASN A 7 12.73 26.92 6.78
N GLN A 8 13.07 25.66 6.48
CA GLN A 8 12.08 24.64 6.08
C GLN A 8 11.38 23.99 7.28
N CYS A 9 12.00 23.97 8.47
CA CYS A 9 11.43 23.33 9.66
C CYS A 9 10.49 24.25 10.48
N GLY A 10 10.34 25.54 10.14
CA GLY A 10 9.53 26.49 10.90
C GLY A 10 8.01 26.35 10.70
N SER A 11 7.58 25.73 9.60
CA SER A 11 6.17 25.59 9.22
C SER A 11 5.52 24.27 9.63
N THR A 12 6.29 23.25 10.01
CA THR A 12 5.79 21.92 10.41
C THR A 12 5.45 21.80 11.91
N VAL A 13 5.85 22.77 12.73
CA VAL A 13 5.63 22.80 14.19
C VAL A 13 4.16 23.08 14.58
N GLY A 14 3.32 23.52 13.62
CA GLY A 14 1.93 23.91 13.88
C GLY A 14 0.86 22.83 13.67
N ASN A 15 1.21 21.65 13.13
CA ASN A 15 0.22 20.66 12.69
C ASN A 15 0.14 19.43 13.62
N THR A 16 -0.08 19.66 14.92
CA THR A 16 -0.49 18.59 15.84
C THR A 16 -1.90 18.12 15.48
N VAL A 17 -2.03 16.87 15.04
CA VAL A 17 -3.34 16.22 14.91
C VAL A 17 -3.90 15.99 16.32
N PRO A 18 -5.18 16.32 16.61
CA PRO A 18 -5.76 16.11 17.93
C PRO A 18 -5.56 14.66 18.42
N GLY A 19 -5.29 14.49 19.70
CA GLY A 19 -5.12 13.18 20.31
C GLY A 19 -6.33 12.27 20.09
N ARG A 20 -6.09 10.95 20.10
CA ARG A 20 -7.07 9.91 19.81
C ARG A 20 -8.37 10.12 20.61
N GLY A 21 -9.47 10.41 19.91
CA GLY A 21 -10.80 10.43 20.53
C GLY A 21 -11.19 9.04 21.03
N LYS A 22 -11.93 8.95 22.14
CA LYS A 22 -12.43 7.67 22.68
C LYS A 22 -13.09 6.83 21.57
N ARG A 23 -12.77 5.53 21.58
CA ARG A 23 -13.34 4.49 20.71
C ARG A 23 -14.86 4.53 20.84
N SER A 24 -15.54 5.01 19.80
CA SER A 24 -16.99 4.86 19.67
C SER A 24 -17.21 3.66 18.77
N GLU A 25 -17.67 2.57 19.36
CA GLU A 25 -17.92 1.30 18.66
C GLU A 25 -19.24 1.32 17.87
N ASN A 26 -19.95 2.46 17.83
CA ASN A 26 -21.29 2.61 17.23
C ASN A 26 -21.32 3.63 16.07
N PHE A 27 -20.31 3.63 15.19
CA PHE A 27 -20.45 4.34 13.92
C PHE A 27 -20.88 3.36 12.84
N ASP A 28 -22.05 3.62 12.25
CA ASP A 28 -22.50 2.89 11.06
C ASP A 28 -21.45 3.02 9.96
N TRP A 29 -21.01 1.88 9.43
CA TRP A 29 -20.04 1.85 8.36
C TRP A 29 -20.65 2.40 7.08
N PRO A 30 -19.96 3.27 6.33
CA PRO A 30 -20.50 3.77 5.09
C PRO A 30 -20.68 2.61 4.11
N ASN A 31 -21.78 2.61 3.36
CA ASN A 31 -22.04 1.58 2.37
C ASN A 31 -21.24 1.85 1.09
N PHE A 32 -19.98 1.42 1.08
CA PHE A 32 -19.19 1.37 -0.16
C PHE A 32 -19.71 0.22 -1.02
N SER A 33 -20.04 0.52 -2.28
CA SER A 33 -20.36 -0.46 -3.33
C SER A 33 -19.08 -1.17 -3.80
N PRO A 34 -19.14 -2.44 -4.23
CA PRO A 34 -20.34 -3.23 -4.50
C PRO A 34 -20.87 -4.06 -3.32
N SER A 35 -22.12 -4.50 -3.46
CA SER A 35 -22.84 -5.33 -2.47
C SER A 35 -22.63 -6.83 -2.67
N SER A 36 -22.21 -7.26 -3.87
CA SER A 36 -21.94 -8.66 -4.22
C SER A 36 -20.57 -8.82 -4.88
N PHE A 37 -19.89 -9.93 -4.56
CA PHE A 37 -18.56 -10.28 -5.09
C PHE A 37 -18.54 -11.67 -5.76
N ASN A 38 -19.71 -12.33 -5.86
CA ASN A 38 -19.81 -13.72 -6.30
C ASN A 38 -19.81 -13.91 -7.83
N ILE A 39 -19.78 -12.81 -8.58
CA ILE A 39 -19.80 -12.81 -10.04
C ILE A 39 -18.37 -12.53 -10.54
N GLU A 40 -17.91 -13.32 -11.51
CA GLU A 40 -16.70 -13.00 -12.27
C GLU A 40 -17.09 -12.79 -13.74
N THR A 41 -16.97 -11.55 -14.23
CA THR A 41 -17.16 -11.24 -15.65
C THR A 41 -15.79 -11.09 -16.32
N ASP A 42 -15.55 -11.82 -17.42
CA ASP A 42 -14.33 -11.63 -18.22
C ASP A 42 -14.32 -10.23 -18.83
N PHE A 43 -13.36 -9.41 -18.39
CA PHE A 43 -13.30 -8.02 -18.78
C PHE A 43 -13.07 -7.84 -20.29
N ARG A 44 -12.19 -8.64 -20.91
CA ARG A 44 -11.83 -8.50 -22.33
C ARG A 44 -13.04 -8.83 -23.21
N LYS A 45 -13.73 -9.92 -22.88
CA LYS A 45 -14.96 -10.33 -23.59
C LYS A 45 -16.04 -9.26 -23.44
N TRP A 46 -16.33 -8.84 -22.20
CA TRP A 46 -17.36 -7.85 -21.93
C TRP A 46 -17.08 -6.51 -22.61
N LYS A 47 -15.85 -6.00 -22.54
CA LYS A 47 -15.43 -4.75 -23.19
C LYS A 47 -15.64 -4.81 -24.70
N ASN A 48 -15.28 -5.92 -25.34
CA ASN A 48 -15.47 -6.10 -26.78
C ASN A 48 -16.94 -6.16 -27.18
N GLU A 49 -17.78 -6.86 -26.40
CA GLU A 49 -19.23 -6.95 -26.63
C GLU A 49 -19.95 -5.63 -26.35
N SER A 50 -19.38 -4.80 -25.47
CA SER A 50 -19.97 -3.53 -25.00
C SER A 50 -19.16 -2.30 -25.41
N ILE A 51 -18.45 -2.34 -26.54
CA ILE A 51 -17.42 -1.35 -26.89
C ILE A 51 -17.93 0.10 -26.93
N GLU A 52 -19.15 0.32 -27.43
CA GLU A 52 -19.74 1.66 -27.50
C GLU A 52 -20.14 2.18 -26.11
N TYR A 53 -20.62 1.30 -25.23
CA TYR A 53 -20.83 1.63 -23.83
C TYR A 53 -19.51 1.94 -23.13
N TRP A 54 -18.48 1.11 -23.34
CA TRP A 54 -17.16 1.30 -22.76
C TRP A 54 -16.56 2.65 -23.14
N LYS A 55 -16.48 3.00 -24.43
CA LYS A 55 -15.96 4.30 -24.91
C LYS A 55 -16.70 5.48 -24.29
N LYS A 56 -18.03 5.35 -24.12
CA LYS A 56 -18.83 6.38 -23.48
C LYS A 56 -18.39 6.59 -22.02
N VAL A 57 -18.28 5.51 -21.24
CA VAL A 57 -17.94 5.60 -19.82
C VAL A 57 -16.47 5.97 -19.60
N SER A 58 -15.56 5.39 -20.39
CA SER A 58 -14.11 5.54 -20.17
C SER A 58 -13.62 6.96 -20.41
N SER A 59 -14.14 7.68 -21.41
CA SER A 59 -13.62 9.01 -21.78
C SER A 59 -14.67 10.12 -21.90
N ASN A 60 -15.98 9.81 -22.01
CA ASN A 60 -17.00 10.83 -22.31
C ASN A 60 -17.94 11.18 -21.14
N LEU A 61 -17.85 10.47 -20.00
CA LEU A 61 -18.64 10.77 -18.81
C LEU A 61 -17.79 11.45 -17.72
N ASN A 62 -18.45 12.27 -16.90
CA ASN A 62 -17.87 12.92 -15.72
C ASN A 62 -18.94 13.10 -14.62
N GLY A 63 -18.53 13.64 -13.47
CA GLY A 63 -19.45 13.98 -12.39
C GLY A 63 -20.23 12.79 -11.83
N ASP A 64 -21.45 13.03 -11.37
CA ASP A 64 -22.33 12.00 -10.79
C ASP A 64 -22.65 10.88 -11.80
N LEU A 65 -22.85 11.21 -13.09
CA LEU A 65 -23.13 10.22 -14.14
C LEU A 65 -22.00 9.18 -14.27
N LEU A 66 -20.74 9.62 -14.26
CA LEU A 66 -19.60 8.70 -14.27
C LEU A 66 -19.57 7.84 -13.00
N ASN A 67 -19.87 8.43 -11.83
CA ASN A 67 -19.89 7.69 -10.57
C ASN A 67 -20.95 6.58 -10.58
N ASP A 68 -22.15 6.86 -11.08
CA ASP A 68 -23.23 5.88 -11.18
C ASP A 68 -22.85 4.71 -12.10
N GLU A 69 -22.21 4.98 -13.26
CA GLU A 69 -21.75 3.92 -14.15
C GLU A 69 -20.59 3.10 -13.53
N LYS A 70 -19.66 3.75 -12.81
CA LYS A 70 -18.61 3.05 -12.06
C LYS A 70 -19.19 2.08 -11.02
N LEU A 71 -20.23 2.51 -10.28
CA LEU A 71 -20.93 1.66 -9.32
C LEU A 71 -21.56 0.45 -9.99
N LYS A 72 -22.24 0.62 -11.13
CA LYS A 72 -22.80 -0.50 -11.90
C LYS A 72 -21.71 -1.46 -12.38
N MET A 73 -20.59 -0.94 -12.86
CA MET A 73 -19.47 -1.75 -13.35
C MET A 73 -18.81 -2.56 -12.23
N ASN A 74 -18.75 -2.02 -11.01
CA ASN A 74 -18.24 -2.75 -9.84
C ASN A 74 -19.09 -4.00 -9.50
N GLU A 75 -20.41 -3.94 -9.70
CA GLU A 75 -21.31 -5.09 -9.48
C GLU A 75 -21.11 -6.22 -10.52
N MET A 76 -20.43 -5.94 -11.64
CA MET A 76 -20.17 -6.94 -12.67
C MET A 76 -19.02 -7.90 -12.31
N GLY A 77 -18.19 -7.56 -11.31
CA GLY A 77 -17.04 -8.37 -10.93
C GLY A 77 -16.02 -8.55 -12.06
N LEU A 78 -15.68 -7.45 -12.73
CA LEU A 78 -14.77 -7.43 -13.88
C LEU A 78 -13.40 -8.03 -13.51
N THR A 79 -13.01 -9.04 -14.26
CA THR A 79 -11.83 -9.87 -13.97
C THR A 79 -11.02 -10.08 -15.24
N LEU A 80 -9.69 -9.95 -15.15
CA LEU A 80 -8.75 -10.44 -16.15
C LEU A 80 -8.12 -11.74 -15.67
N ASN A 81 -7.82 -12.64 -16.61
CA ASN A 81 -7.11 -13.90 -16.35
C ASN A 81 -7.85 -14.78 -15.32
N SER A 82 -9.18 -14.90 -15.49
CA SER A 82 -10.06 -15.66 -14.58
C SER A 82 -9.68 -17.13 -14.40
N HIS A 83 -8.97 -17.71 -15.38
CA HIS A 83 -8.45 -19.07 -15.35
C HIS A 83 -7.36 -19.29 -14.30
N LEU A 84 -6.66 -18.24 -13.87
CA LEU A 84 -5.65 -18.33 -12.81
C LEU A 84 -6.33 -18.49 -11.45
N LYS A 85 -5.84 -19.46 -10.68
CA LYS A 85 -6.38 -19.81 -9.36
C LYS A 85 -5.36 -19.44 -8.31
N PRO A 86 -5.62 -18.42 -7.48
CA PRO A 86 -4.73 -18.08 -6.37
C PRO A 86 -4.71 -19.21 -5.36
N LYS A 87 -3.67 -19.25 -4.55
CA LYS A 87 -3.51 -20.23 -3.48
C LYS A 87 -4.51 -19.98 -2.35
N ASP A 88 -4.90 -21.05 -1.67
CA ASP A 88 -5.70 -20.94 -0.45
C ASP A 88 -4.95 -20.13 0.62
N GLY A 89 -5.65 -19.17 1.22
CA GLY A 89 -5.06 -18.27 2.21
C GLY A 89 -4.04 -17.28 1.66
N HIS A 90 -4.06 -17.00 0.35
CA HIS A 90 -3.28 -15.91 -0.23
C HIS A 90 -3.62 -14.56 0.42
N LEU A 91 -2.64 -13.66 0.42
CA LEU A 91 -2.84 -12.24 0.75
C LEU A 91 -2.96 -11.42 -0.54
N PRO A 92 -3.88 -10.45 -0.63
CA PRO A 92 -4.09 -9.65 -1.83
C PRO A 92 -3.00 -8.61 -2.01
N ILE A 93 -2.63 -8.35 -3.26
CA ILE A 93 -1.90 -7.13 -3.65
C ILE A 93 -2.91 -6.15 -4.22
N TRP A 94 -2.86 -4.91 -3.77
CA TRP A 94 -3.76 -3.85 -4.18
C TRP A 94 -2.99 -2.72 -4.86
N LEU A 95 -3.21 -2.59 -6.17
CA LEU A 95 -2.69 -1.53 -7.00
C LEU A 95 -3.70 -0.38 -7.15
N ARG A 96 -3.31 0.82 -6.71
CA ARG A 96 -4.06 2.05 -6.94
C ARG A 96 -3.60 2.71 -8.23
N VAL A 97 -4.54 3.04 -9.11
CA VAL A 97 -4.25 3.64 -10.41
C VAL A 97 -5.08 4.89 -10.64
N PHE A 98 -4.49 5.89 -11.30
CA PHE A 98 -5.20 7.07 -11.78
C PHE A 98 -5.15 7.16 -13.31
N LYS A 99 -4.11 7.78 -13.87
CA LYS A 99 -4.00 8.08 -15.32
C LYS A 99 -2.60 7.89 -15.92
N ARG A 100 -1.61 7.54 -15.10
CA ARG A 100 -0.20 7.59 -15.52
C ARG A 100 0.15 6.32 -16.30
N ARG A 101 0.25 6.42 -17.63
CA ARG A 101 0.51 5.27 -18.49
C ARG A 101 1.92 4.69 -18.35
N THR A 102 2.95 5.50 -18.58
CA THR A 102 4.35 5.01 -18.62
C THR A 102 4.84 4.45 -17.29
N PRO A 103 4.61 5.10 -16.13
CA PRO A 103 4.95 4.51 -14.83
C PRO A 103 4.17 3.22 -14.54
N LEU A 104 2.90 3.15 -14.98
CA LEU A 104 2.06 1.97 -14.80
C LEU A 104 2.59 0.77 -15.58
N ASP A 105 3.00 0.95 -16.85
CA ASP A 105 3.61 -0.12 -17.66
C ASP A 105 4.81 -0.75 -16.94
N ILE A 106 5.73 0.08 -16.44
CA ILE A 106 6.91 -0.40 -15.69
C ILE A 106 6.49 -1.11 -14.39
N SER A 107 5.52 -0.55 -13.66
CA SER A 107 5.01 -1.13 -12.40
C SER A 107 4.35 -2.49 -12.65
N LEU A 108 3.51 -2.63 -13.67
CA LEU A 108 2.86 -3.88 -14.07
C LEU A 108 3.87 -4.92 -14.56
N ALA A 109 4.87 -4.49 -15.34
CA ALA A 109 5.95 -5.36 -15.78
C ALA A 109 6.78 -5.88 -14.59
N ALA A 110 7.00 -5.07 -13.56
CA ALA A 110 7.64 -5.49 -12.32
C ALA A 110 6.77 -6.45 -11.50
N ILE A 111 5.47 -6.19 -11.41
CA ILE A 111 4.51 -7.11 -10.76
C ILE A 111 4.58 -8.50 -11.40
N CYS A 112 4.66 -8.60 -12.74
CA CYS A 112 4.79 -9.89 -13.41
C CYS A 112 6.14 -10.61 -13.21
N LYS A 113 7.13 -9.94 -12.59
CA LYS A 113 8.41 -10.54 -12.20
C LYS A 113 8.46 -10.93 -10.73
N ILE A 114 7.39 -10.70 -9.97
CA ILE A 114 7.29 -11.13 -8.58
C ILE A 114 7.20 -12.66 -8.54
N ASP A 115 8.03 -13.28 -7.70
CA ASP A 115 8.00 -14.70 -7.41
C ASP A 115 6.64 -15.10 -6.84
N ASP A 116 6.08 -16.21 -7.33
CA ASP A 116 4.78 -16.75 -6.94
C ASP A 116 3.61 -15.76 -7.14
N ILE A 117 3.73 -14.79 -8.05
CA ILE A 117 2.66 -13.81 -8.28
C ILE A 117 1.32 -14.46 -8.70
N SER A 118 1.37 -15.61 -9.37
CA SER A 118 0.18 -16.39 -9.73
C SER A 118 -0.57 -16.97 -8.53
N ASP A 119 0.06 -17.05 -7.36
CA ASP A 119 -0.55 -17.58 -6.13
C ASP A 119 -1.46 -16.55 -5.45
N THR A 120 -1.52 -15.31 -5.95
CA THR A 120 -2.34 -14.23 -5.40
C THR A 120 -3.25 -13.59 -6.45
N ILE A 121 -4.04 -12.62 -6.00
CA ILE A 121 -4.88 -11.76 -6.81
C ILE A 121 -4.32 -10.33 -6.74
N LEU A 122 -4.18 -9.72 -7.91
CA LEU A 122 -3.96 -8.28 -8.04
C LEU A 122 -5.32 -7.58 -8.09
N TYR A 123 -5.67 -6.89 -7.02
CA TYR A 123 -6.81 -5.98 -7.00
C TYR A 123 -6.38 -4.63 -7.54
N VAL A 124 -7.12 -4.10 -8.51
CA VAL A 124 -6.83 -2.81 -9.13
C VAL A 124 -8.01 -1.88 -8.88
N THR A 125 -7.77 -0.74 -8.25
CA THR A 125 -8.76 0.32 -8.12
C THR A 125 -8.37 1.49 -9.01
N VAL A 126 -9.28 1.92 -9.88
CA VAL A 126 -9.06 3.00 -10.85
C VAL A 126 -9.87 4.22 -10.47
N ASP A 127 -9.20 5.35 -10.31
CA ASP A 127 -9.82 6.64 -9.99
C ASP A 127 -9.79 7.61 -11.17
N GLY A 128 -10.62 8.66 -11.11
CA GLY A 128 -10.78 9.65 -12.18
C GLY A 128 -11.67 9.16 -13.34
N GLY A 129 -11.79 9.99 -14.37
CA GLY A 129 -12.32 9.60 -15.70
C GLY A 129 -11.19 9.60 -16.72
N ASP A 130 -11.45 9.24 -17.98
CA ASP A 130 -10.40 9.06 -19.00
C ASP A 130 -9.36 8.00 -18.61
N PHE A 131 -9.86 6.81 -18.29
CA PHE A 131 -9.05 5.68 -17.84
C PHE A 131 -8.75 4.68 -18.95
N ASP A 132 -9.15 4.92 -20.20
CA ASP A 132 -8.89 4.00 -21.31
C ASP A 132 -7.40 3.61 -21.44
N PRO A 133 -6.44 4.57 -21.35
CA PRO A 133 -5.01 4.25 -21.41
C PRO A 133 -4.53 3.36 -20.26
N VAL A 134 -5.18 3.39 -19.10
CA VAL A 134 -4.87 2.49 -17.97
C VAL A 134 -5.24 1.06 -18.34
N PHE A 135 -6.39 0.85 -18.99
CA PHE A 135 -6.84 -0.49 -19.36
C PHE A 135 -6.04 -1.07 -20.52
N GLU A 136 -5.54 -0.26 -21.44
CA GLU A 136 -4.58 -0.71 -22.47
C GLU A 136 -3.33 -1.37 -21.85
N GLU A 137 -2.86 -0.86 -20.70
CA GLU A 137 -1.71 -1.43 -19.98
C GLU A 137 -2.13 -2.65 -19.14
N LEU A 138 -3.25 -2.58 -18.42
CA LEU A 138 -3.76 -3.71 -17.62
C LEU A 138 -4.07 -4.94 -18.47
N GLU A 139 -4.58 -4.77 -19.69
CA GLU A 139 -4.91 -5.88 -20.59
C GLU A 139 -3.67 -6.67 -21.06
N LYS A 140 -2.46 -6.11 -20.94
CA LYS A 140 -1.20 -6.82 -21.24
C LYS A 140 -0.80 -7.79 -20.12
N VAL A 141 -1.33 -7.61 -18.91
CA VAL A 141 -1.03 -8.45 -17.75
C VAL A 141 -1.66 -9.83 -17.92
N THR A 142 -0.83 -10.86 -17.90
CA THR A 142 -1.24 -12.28 -18.03
C THR A 142 -0.72 -13.16 -16.90
N CYS A 143 0.20 -12.65 -16.07
CA CYS A 143 0.92 -13.40 -15.03
C CYS A 143 0.11 -13.64 -13.73
N VAL A 144 -0.97 -12.87 -13.50
CA VAL A 144 -1.74 -12.87 -12.26
C VAL A 144 -3.22 -12.65 -12.52
N LYS A 145 -4.08 -13.20 -11.66
CA LYS A 145 -5.52 -12.89 -11.69
C LYS A 145 -5.72 -11.43 -11.30
N VAL A 146 -6.42 -10.66 -12.13
CA VAL A 146 -6.67 -9.24 -11.84
C VAL A 146 -8.15 -9.00 -11.60
N LYS A 147 -8.48 -8.35 -10.48
CA LYS A 147 -9.83 -7.91 -10.14
C LYS A 147 -9.91 -6.40 -10.26
N ILE A 148 -10.83 -5.90 -11.07
CA ILE A 148 -10.93 -4.48 -11.41
C ILE A 148 -12.10 -3.86 -10.66
N TYR A 149 -11.83 -2.74 -9.99
CA TYR A 149 -12.82 -1.89 -9.35
C TYR A 149 -12.58 -0.43 -9.74
N PHE A 150 -13.65 0.35 -9.78
CA PHE A 150 -13.62 1.77 -10.08
C PHE A 150 -14.00 2.55 -8.83
N HIS A 151 -13.15 3.49 -8.44
CA HIS A 151 -13.40 4.36 -7.29
C HIS A 151 -14.51 5.38 -7.64
N PRO A 152 -15.69 5.31 -6.99
CA PRO A 152 -16.79 6.24 -7.20
C PRO A 152 -16.67 7.42 -6.23
N ILE A 153 -15.64 8.24 -6.42
CA ILE A 153 -15.23 9.32 -5.51
C ILE A 153 -16.37 10.19 -4.95
N LEU A 154 -17.36 10.59 -5.77
CA LEU A 154 -18.42 11.47 -5.30
C LEU A 154 -19.38 10.74 -4.36
N SER A 155 -19.65 9.47 -4.64
CA SER A 155 -20.46 8.62 -3.76
C SER A 155 -19.71 8.34 -2.45
N ASP A 156 -18.42 8.05 -2.55
CA ASP A 156 -17.57 7.75 -1.39
C ASP A 156 -17.41 8.95 -0.47
N LEU A 157 -17.24 10.16 -1.01
CA LEU A 157 -17.17 11.37 -0.20
C LEU A 157 -18.51 11.70 0.48
N LYS A 158 -19.65 11.52 -0.21
CA LYS A 158 -20.97 11.65 0.43
C LYS A 158 -21.12 10.67 1.59
N ASN A 159 -20.75 9.41 1.37
CA ASN A 159 -20.76 8.34 2.38
C ASN A 159 -19.82 8.60 3.57
N LEU A 160 -18.67 9.24 3.33
CA LEU A 160 -17.73 9.65 4.38
C LEU A 160 -18.21 10.90 5.15
N GLY A 161 -19.26 11.59 4.69
CA GLY A 161 -19.72 12.88 5.24
C GLY A 161 -18.84 14.05 4.84
N LEU A 162 -18.14 13.92 3.70
CA LEU A 162 -17.20 14.90 3.14
C LEU A 162 -17.70 15.49 1.81
N GLY A 163 -18.95 15.19 1.41
CA GLY A 163 -19.51 15.60 0.12
C GLY A 163 -19.63 17.10 -0.11
N GLU A 164 -19.61 17.91 0.96
CA GLU A 164 -19.63 19.38 0.89
C GLU A 164 -18.23 20.00 0.81
N ARG A 165 -17.16 19.22 0.95
CA ARG A 165 -15.79 19.73 0.86
C ARG A 165 -15.38 19.92 -0.59
N ASN A 166 -14.61 20.97 -0.84
CA ASN A 166 -13.95 21.15 -2.12
C ASN A 166 -13.00 19.97 -2.38
N LEU A 167 -13.11 19.39 -3.57
CA LEU A 167 -12.21 18.34 -4.01
C LEU A 167 -10.81 18.92 -4.17
N ASP A 168 -9.87 18.43 -3.37
CA ASP A 168 -8.45 18.60 -3.59
C ASP A 168 -7.77 17.23 -3.79
N ASN A 169 -6.48 17.28 -4.15
CA ASN A 169 -5.74 16.06 -4.44
C ASN A 169 -5.52 15.20 -3.18
N SER A 170 -5.35 15.80 -2.00
CA SER A 170 -5.12 15.07 -0.75
C SER A 170 -6.37 14.30 -0.35
N LEU A 171 -7.53 14.95 -0.43
CA LEU A 171 -8.83 14.34 -0.15
C LEU A 171 -9.15 13.23 -1.14
N THR A 172 -8.82 13.42 -2.43
CA THR A 172 -8.98 12.40 -3.49
C THR A 172 -8.11 11.18 -3.22
N LEU A 173 -6.84 11.37 -2.90
CA LEU A 173 -5.92 10.27 -2.59
C LEU A 173 -6.34 9.52 -1.32
N ASN A 174 -6.76 10.25 -0.28
CA ASN A 174 -7.20 9.64 0.97
C ASN A 174 -8.53 8.89 0.81
N SER A 175 -9.51 9.43 0.08
CA SER A 175 -10.78 8.73 -0.18
C SER A 175 -10.55 7.45 -0.98
N HIS A 176 -9.70 7.51 -2.01
CA HIS A 176 -9.32 6.32 -2.79
C HIS A 176 -8.59 5.28 -1.92
N TYR A 177 -7.74 5.74 -0.99
CA TYR A 177 -7.07 4.85 -0.03
C TYR A 177 -8.06 4.14 0.91
N VAL A 178 -8.99 4.92 1.46
CA VAL A 178 -10.04 4.43 2.35
C VAL A 178 -10.96 3.44 1.62
N TYR A 179 -11.35 3.75 0.39
CA TYR A 179 -12.18 2.90 -0.46
C TYR A 179 -11.59 1.50 -0.63
N GLY A 180 -10.35 1.39 -1.12
CA GLY A 180 -9.78 0.07 -1.39
C GLY A 180 -9.41 -0.72 -0.14
N MET A 181 -8.97 -0.06 0.94
CA MET A 181 -8.78 -0.73 2.23
C MET A 181 -10.10 -1.27 2.78
N TYR A 182 -11.19 -0.52 2.67
CA TYR A 182 -12.51 -0.98 3.07
C TYR A 182 -13.00 -2.14 2.20
N LEU A 183 -12.90 -2.01 0.88
CA LEU A 183 -13.22 -3.06 -0.09
C LEU A 183 -12.52 -4.38 0.27
N LEU A 184 -11.21 -4.34 0.48
CA LEU A 184 -10.44 -5.56 0.67
C LEU A 184 -10.60 -6.15 2.08
N THR A 185 -10.62 -5.32 3.12
CA THR A 185 -10.66 -5.82 4.50
C THR A 185 -12.06 -6.09 5.03
N GLN A 186 -13.07 -5.31 4.63
CA GLN A 186 -14.44 -5.44 5.14
C GLN A 186 -15.32 -6.22 4.19
N LYS A 187 -15.31 -5.85 2.91
CA LYS A 187 -16.22 -6.47 1.93
C LYS A 187 -15.71 -7.82 1.44
N LEU A 188 -14.43 -7.92 1.14
CA LEU A 188 -13.77 -9.17 0.72
C LEU A 188 -13.13 -9.94 1.89
N ASN A 189 -13.17 -9.36 3.09
CA ASN A 189 -12.73 -9.98 4.34
C ASN A 189 -11.28 -10.49 4.35
N TYR A 190 -10.37 -9.82 3.64
CA TYR A 190 -8.95 -10.12 3.74
C TYR A 190 -8.41 -9.65 5.10
N PRO A 191 -7.57 -10.46 5.77
CA PRO A 191 -7.00 -10.10 7.06
C PRO A 191 -5.84 -9.11 6.93
N TYR A 192 -5.29 -8.94 5.73
CA TYR A 192 -4.14 -8.12 5.44
C TYR A 192 -4.17 -7.69 3.99
N VAL A 193 -3.72 -6.47 3.70
CA VAL A 193 -3.71 -5.91 2.34
C VAL A 193 -2.33 -5.36 2.05
N ILE A 194 -1.70 -5.81 0.96
CA ILE A 194 -0.42 -5.28 0.48
C ILE A 194 -0.71 -4.18 -0.52
N THR A 195 -0.26 -2.95 -0.29
CA THR A 195 -0.53 -1.80 -1.16
C THR A 195 0.61 -1.57 -2.15
N ILE A 196 0.28 -1.13 -3.36
CA ILE A 196 1.22 -0.63 -4.37
C ILE A 196 0.55 0.51 -5.15
N GLU A 197 1.33 1.44 -5.69
CA GLU A 197 0.88 2.57 -6.51
C GLU A 197 1.35 2.39 -7.96
N ASP A 198 0.73 3.13 -8.88
CA ASP A 198 1.00 3.06 -10.33
C ASP A 198 2.38 3.59 -10.76
N ASP A 199 3.24 4.00 -9.82
CA ASP A 199 4.61 4.44 -10.05
C ASP A 199 5.65 3.73 -9.16
N LEU A 200 5.30 2.56 -8.61
CA LEU A 200 6.20 1.75 -7.80
C LEU A 200 6.66 0.48 -8.53
N GLU A 201 7.97 0.29 -8.58
CA GLU A 201 8.58 -0.96 -9.05
C GLU A 201 8.80 -1.90 -7.87
N ALA A 202 8.12 -3.04 -7.87
CA ALA A 202 8.31 -4.08 -6.87
C ALA A 202 9.52 -4.98 -7.19
N SER A 203 10.22 -5.38 -6.15
CA SER A 203 11.26 -6.42 -6.20
C SER A 203 10.66 -7.82 -6.46
N PRO A 204 11.42 -8.77 -7.01
CA PRO A 204 10.94 -10.14 -7.23
C PRO A 204 10.42 -10.84 -5.98
N ASP A 205 10.99 -10.57 -4.80
CA ASP A 205 10.61 -11.20 -3.54
C ASP A 205 9.50 -10.46 -2.78
N PHE A 206 8.93 -9.39 -3.35
CA PHE A 206 7.96 -8.50 -2.70
C PHE A 206 6.77 -9.25 -2.08
N TYR A 207 6.16 -10.19 -2.81
CA TYR A 207 5.02 -10.93 -2.29
C TYR A 207 5.41 -11.86 -1.13
N ARG A 208 6.50 -12.63 -1.30
CA ARG A 208 7.02 -13.54 -0.27
C ARG A 208 7.44 -12.78 1.00
N TYR A 209 8.02 -11.60 0.85
CA TYR A 209 8.37 -10.71 1.94
C TYR A 209 7.14 -10.37 2.80
N HIS A 210 6.08 -9.85 2.18
CA HIS A 210 4.86 -9.52 2.90
C HIS A 210 4.14 -10.75 3.47
N TYR A 211 4.03 -11.83 2.69
CA TYR A 211 3.38 -13.05 3.11
C TYR A 211 4.02 -13.64 4.37
N SER A 212 5.35 -13.73 4.37
CA SER A 212 6.11 -14.29 5.50
C SER A 212 6.00 -13.40 6.74
N LEU A 213 6.13 -12.08 6.57
CA LEU A 213 6.04 -11.15 7.70
C LEU A 213 4.63 -11.01 8.26
N TYR A 214 3.60 -11.10 7.42
CA TYR A 214 2.23 -11.17 7.90
C TYR A 214 2.04 -12.36 8.84
N HIS A 215 2.49 -13.56 8.46
CA HIS A 215 2.33 -14.75 9.33
C HIS A 215 3.17 -14.67 10.60
N LEU A 216 4.36 -14.06 10.53
CA LEU A 216 5.23 -13.81 11.69
C LEU A 216 4.62 -12.82 12.69
N VAL A 217 4.04 -11.74 12.19
CA VAL A 217 3.62 -10.58 13.00
C VAL A 217 2.12 -10.62 13.36
N TYR A 218 1.26 -10.94 12.40
CA TYR A 218 -0.21 -10.80 12.53
C TYR A 218 -0.98 -12.12 12.39
N GLY A 219 -0.35 -13.18 11.86
CA GLY A 219 -1.00 -14.46 11.62
C GLY A 219 -1.50 -15.15 12.90
N LYS A 220 -2.34 -16.19 12.74
CA LYS A 220 -2.88 -16.97 13.88
C LYS A 220 -1.80 -17.54 14.80
N ASN A 221 -0.63 -17.84 14.23
CA ASN A 221 0.55 -18.36 14.93
C ASN A 221 1.65 -17.29 15.02
N ALA A 222 1.28 -16.00 15.10
CA ALA A 222 2.24 -14.91 15.21
C ALA A 222 3.19 -15.16 16.40
N THR A 223 4.49 -15.03 16.13
CA THR A 223 5.57 -15.26 17.10
C THR A 223 6.40 -14.00 17.34
N TYR A 224 6.14 -12.92 16.61
CA TYR A 224 6.79 -11.64 16.85
C TYR A 224 6.44 -11.11 18.25
N TYR A 225 7.47 -10.89 19.07
CA TYR A 225 7.38 -10.61 20.50
C TYR A 225 6.57 -9.35 20.86
N ASP A 226 6.47 -8.38 19.94
CA ASP A 226 5.73 -7.12 20.14
C ASP A 226 4.73 -6.84 19.00
N SER A 227 4.06 -7.90 18.50
CA SER A 227 3.13 -7.82 17.35
C SER A 227 2.06 -6.72 17.51
N LYS A 228 1.60 -6.50 18.73
CA LYS A 228 0.61 -5.46 19.07
C LYS A 228 1.12 -4.03 18.84
N LYS A 229 2.43 -3.81 18.80
CA LYS A 229 3.03 -2.51 18.48
C LYS A 229 3.34 -2.33 17.01
N ILE A 230 3.20 -3.34 16.17
CA ILE A 230 3.42 -3.16 14.73
C ILE A 230 2.15 -2.58 14.10
N PHE A 231 2.29 -1.41 13.50
CA PHE A 231 1.26 -0.72 12.72
C PHE A 231 1.17 -1.28 11.31
N ALA A 232 2.31 -1.38 10.63
CA ALA A 232 2.39 -1.86 9.26
C ALA A 232 3.74 -2.52 9.01
N ILE A 233 3.80 -3.29 7.93
CA ILE A 233 5.05 -3.79 7.35
C ILE A 233 5.24 -3.04 6.04
N ALA A 234 6.29 -2.22 5.91
CA ALA A 234 6.58 -1.53 4.66
C ALA A 234 7.63 -2.27 3.84
N ALA A 235 7.65 -2.00 2.54
CA ALA A 235 8.68 -2.44 1.61
C ALA A 235 9.68 -1.32 1.28
N PHE A 236 9.36 -0.07 1.58
CA PHE A 236 10.28 1.05 1.42
C PHE A 236 10.99 1.35 2.75
N ALA A 237 12.29 1.57 2.65
CA ALA A 237 13.16 1.99 3.74
C ALA A 237 13.54 3.44 3.46
N HIS A 238 13.39 4.31 4.45
CA HIS A 238 13.68 5.70 4.24
C HIS A 238 15.19 6.00 4.25
N GLY A 239 15.58 7.09 3.59
CA GLY A 239 16.93 7.63 3.77
C GLY A 239 17.09 8.29 5.16
N PRO A 240 18.31 8.74 5.51
CA PRO A 240 18.60 9.38 6.81
C PRO A 240 17.86 10.71 7.07
N HIS A 241 17.17 11.27 6.07
CA HIS A 241 16.44 12.54 6.17
C HIS A 241 15.07 12.45 5.46
N ILE A 242 13.99 12.40 6.22
CA ILE A 242 12.60 12.33 5.69
C ILE A 242 11.87 13.66 5.88
N ASP A 243 11.94 14.20 7.10
CA ASP A 243 11.27 15.43 7.55
C ASP A 243 11.93 15.81 8.88
N CYS A 244 12.02 17.09 9.24
CA CYS A 244 12.81 17.55 10.40
C CYS A 244 12.38 16.92 11.75
N ASN A 245 11.17 16.34 11.82
CA ASN A 245 10.62 15.64 12.98
C ASN A 245 10.95 14.13 13.05
N PHE A 246 11.42 13.55 11.93
CA PHE A 246 11.68 12.13 11.79
C PHE A 246 13.13 11.93 11.32
N ILE A 247 14.09 12.18 12.22
CA ILE A 247 15.49 11.85 11.98
C ILE A 247 15.63 10.32 12.05
N VAL A 248 15.81 9.66 10.92
CA VAL A 248 16.12 8.23 10.88
C VAL A 248 17.63 8.05 10.90
N ALA A 249 18.23 8.26 12.07
CA ALA A 249 19.64 7.96 12.31
C ALA A 249 19.98 6.45 12.18
N LYS A 250 18.98 5.59 11.91
CA LYS A 250 19.12 4.13 11.81
C LYS A 250 19.46 3.61 10.41
N LEU A 251 19.42 4.47 9.38
CA LEU A 251 19.55 4.11 7.95
C LEU A 251 20.70 4.81 7.23
N SER A 252 21.76 5.23 7.94
CA SER A 252 22.97 5.71 7.28
C SER A 252 23.67 4.53 6.58
N ASN A 253 24.24 4.71 5.39
CA ASN A 253 24.98 3.65 4.69
C ASN A 253 26.44 3.50 5.22
N ASP A 254 26.69 3.85 6.49
CA ASP A 254 28.00 3.71 7.11
C ASP A 254 28.12 2.37 7.88
N TYR A 255 29.35 1.88 8.08
CA TYR A 255 29.63 0.65 8.84
C TYR A 255 29.22 0.72 10.31
N THR A 256 28.77 1.88 10.80
CA THR A 256 28.27 2.09 12.16
C THR A 256 26.75 2.06 12.25
N SER A 257 26.05 1.94 11.12
CA SER A 257 24.60 1.88 11.03
C SER A 257 24.07 0.44 11.15
N LYS A 258 22.77 0.36 11.47
CA LYS A 258 22.07 -0.92 11.61
C LYS A 258 21.73 -1.58 10.27
N CYS A 259 21.89 -0.90 9.15
CA CYS A 259 21.52 -1.37 7.83
C CYS A 259 22.69 -1.19 6.85
N GLY A 260 23.65 -2.11 6.89
CA GLY A 260 24.78 -2.14 5.95
C GLY A 260 24.48 -2.93 4.68
N MET A 261 25.41 -2.94 3.72
CA MET A 261 25.26 -3.67 2.44
C MET A 261 25.03 -5.19 2.60
N ALA A 262 25.47 -5.78 3.71
CA ALA A 262 25.24 -7.20 4.01
C ALA A 262 23.91 -7.48 4.73
N SER A 263 23.18 -6.44 5.15
CA SER A 263 21.95 -6.54 5.96
C SER A 263 20.69 -6.69 5.10
N VAL A 264 20.77 -7.33 3.93
CA VAL A 264 19.69 -7.37 2.92
C VAL A 264 18.38 -8.02 3.39
N HIS A 265 18.41 -8.84 4.45
CA HIS A 265 17.24 -9.49 5.07
C HIS A 265 16.92 -8.95 6.47
N GLN A 266 17.61 -7.91 6.92
CA GLN A 266 17.38 -7.33 8.24
C GLN A 266 16.20 -6.38 8.19
N LEU A 267 15.44 -6.35 9.29
CA LEU A 267 14.32 -5.45 9.50
C LEU A 267 14.63 -4.48 10.63
N ILE A 268 14.09 -3.28 10.54
CA ILE A 268 14.16 -2.27 11.60
C ILE A 268 12.79 -1.68 11.90
N GLU A 269 12.63 -1.21 13.12
CA GLU A 269 11.42 -0.50 13.57
C GLU A 269 11.56 1.01 13.36
N GLU A 270 10.60 1.58 12.64
CA GLU A 270 10.46 3.00 12.36
C GLU A 270 9.19 3.61 12.96
N ASN A 271 9.30 4.86 13.41
CA ASN A 271 8.12 5.62 13.86
C ASN A 271 7.31 6.21 12.70
N TYR A 272 7.91 6.30 11.51
CA TYR A 272 7.27 6.87 10.32
C TYR A 272 6.55 5.80 9.51
N PHE A 273 5.50 6.18 8.79
CA PHE A 273 4.75 5.29 7.90
C PHE A 273 4.95 5.73 6.43
N PRO A 274 5.78 5.02 5.63
CA PRO A 274 6.04 5.35 4.22
C PRO A 274 4.82 5.30 3.30
N GLY A 275 3.82 4.46 3.58
CA GLY A 275 2.75 4.14 2.64
C GLY A 275 3.19 3.29 1.43
N TRP A 276 4.40 3.46 0.92
CA TRP A 276 4.91 2.79 -0.29
C TRP A 276 5.19 1.30 -0.09
N GLY A 277 4.49 0.46 -0.84
CA GLY A 277 4.65 -0.99 -0.73
C GLY A 277 4.30 -1.49 0.68
N SER A 278 3.30 -0.91 1.32
CA SER A 278 3.00 -1.19 2.72
C SER A 278 1.89 -2.22 2.85
N GLY A 279 2.01 -3.12 3.82
CA GLY A 279 0.94 -4.03 4.15
C GLY A 279 0.36 -3.74 5.53
N ILE A 280 -0.97 -3.66 5.58
CA ILE A 280 -1.75 -3.29 6.76
C ILE A 280 -2.75 -4.39 7.09
N ALA A 281 -2.79 -4.79 8.36
CA ALA A 281 -3.76 -5.76 8.85
C ALA A 281 -5.15 -5.12 9.04
N LYS A 282 -6.20 -5.92 8.84
CA LYS A 282 -7.60 -5.49 8.99
C LYS A 282 -7.84 -4.82 10.35
N GLU A 283 -7.29 -5.37 11.41
CA GLU A 283 -7.45 -4.89 12.78
C GLU A 283 -6.86 -3.49 12.95
N ILE A 284 -5.72 -3.22 12.30
CA ILE A 284 -5.08 -1.90 12.31
C ILE A 284 -5.95 -0.89 11.56
N PHE A 285 -6.41 -1.25 10.37
CA PHE A 285 -7.31 -0.37 9.62
C PHE A 285 -8.57 -0.02 10.43
N LEU A 286 -9.20 -1.02 11.04
CA LEU A 286 -10.37 -0.84 11.90
C LEU A 286 -10.07 0.05 13.12
N GLU A 287 -8.88 -0.10 13.69
CA GLU A 287 -8.44 0.70 14.83
C GLU A 287 -8.30 2.19 14.51
N TYR A 288 -7.79 2.51 13.33
CA TYR A 288 -7.54 3.88 12.85
C TYR A 288 -8.63 4.40 11.90
N TRP A 289 -9.72 3.65 11.71
CA TRP A 289 -10.80 3.98 10.78
C TRP A 289 -11.32 5.41 10.93
N ARG A 290 -11.60 5.80 12.18
CA ARG A 290 -12.10 7.14 12.50
C ARG A 290 -11.14 8.21 12.01
N ASP A 291 -9.85 7.99 12.20
CA ASP A 291 -8.85 8.96 11.81
C ASP A 291 -8.69 9.02 10.29
N TRP A 292 -8.72 7.88 9.59
CA TRP A 292 -8.64 7.85 8.12
C TRP A 292 -9.82 8.54 7.46
N ARG A 293 -11.03 8.30 7.99
CA ARG A 293 -12.28 8.88 7.47
C ARG A 293 -12.25 10.41 7.47
N PHE A 294 -11.67 11.03 8.50
CA PHE A 294 -11.69 12.49 8.64
C PHE A 294 -10.35 13.14 8.29
N ASN A 295 -9.35 12.36 7.88
CA ASN A 295 -8.06 12.86 7.47
C ASN A 295 -8.20 13.75 6.23
N GLY A 296 -7.88 15.04 6.38
CA GLY A 296 -7.80 15.99 5.27
C GLY A 296 -6.42 16.01 4.60
N TYR A 297 -5.45 15.26 5.13
CA TYR A 297 -4.11 15.13 4.58
C TYR A 297 -3.99 13.89 3.70
N ILE A 298 -2.88 13.81 2.97
CA ILE A 298 -2.47 12.57 2.31
C ILE A 298 -2.36 11.46 3.37
N TYR A 299 -2.85 10.27 3.03
CA TYR A 299 -3.08 9.16 3.95
C TYR A 299 -1.83 8.80 4.78
N ASP A 300 -0.65 8.77 4.16
CA ASP A 300 0.65 8.42 4.76
C ASP A 300 1.14 9.47 5.77
N TYR A 301 1.09 10.75 5.40
CA TYR A 301 1.48 11.86 6.24
C TYR A 301 0.55 11.99 7.46
N GLY A 302 -0.76 12.00 7.21
CA GLY A 302 -1.76 12.09 8.30
C GLY A 302 -1.59 10.96 9.31
N LEU A 303 -1.33 9.74 8.83
CA LEU A 303 -1.11 8.59 9.69
C LEU A 303 0.19 8.62 10.48
N SER A 304 1.27 9.10 9.86
CA SER A 304 2.54 9.27 10.54
C SER A 304 2.42 10.26 11.71
N GLN A 305 1.68 11.36 11.53
CA GLN A 305 1.45 12.37 12.56
C GLN A 305 0.56 11.86 13.71
N LEU A 306 -0.51 11.14 13.39
CA LEU A 306 -1.41 10.53 14.37
C LEU A 306 -0.68 9.56 15.31
N ARG A 307 0.31 8.83 14.79
CA ARG A 307 1.10 7.86 15.55
C ARG A 307 2.09 8.51 16.51
N THR A 308 2.61 9.69 16.18
CA THR A 308 3.51 10.44 17.08
C THR A 308 2.78 11.11 18.24
N GLY A 309 1.48 11.38 18.10
CA GLY A 309 0.64 11.97 19.14
C GLY A 309 0.06 10.96 20.15
N ASP A 310 0.19 9.65 19.91
CA ASP A 310 -0.36 8.61 20.79
C ASP A 310 0.56 8.40 22.01
N SER A 311 0.37 9.22 23.05
CA SER A 311 1.17 9.22 24.28
C SER A 311 1.06 7.93 25.11
N GLY A 312 0.12 7.04 24.80
CA GLY A 312 -0.14 5.81 25.56
C GLY A 312 0.54 4.54 25.02
N SER A 313 0.77 4.43 23.70
CA SER A 313 1.45 3.25 23.10
C SER A 313 1.85 3.51 21.63
N PRO A 314 3.02 4.12 21.37
CA PRO A 314 3.46 4.38 20.00
C PRO A 314 3.65 3.07 19.23
N ARG A 315 2.97 2.93 18.10
CA ARG A 315 3.16 1.81 17.16
C ARG A 315 4.28 2.12 16.17
N TYR A 316 4.91 1.07 15.63
CA TYR A 316 6.04 1.13 14.71
C TYR A 316 5.70 0.50 13.35
N THR A 317 6.39 0.96 12.31
CA THR A 317 6.41 0.29 11.02
C THR A 317 7.64 -0.62 10.99
N LEU A 318 7.46 -1.87 10.58
CA LEU A 318 8.58 -2.76 10.30
C LEU A 318 9.01 -2.52 8.85
N VAL A 319 10.26 -2.12 8.64
CA VAL A 319 10.81 -1.82 7.31
C VAL A 319 12.08 -2.64 7.05
N PRO A 320 12.40 -2.97 5.80
CA PRO A 320 13.60 -3.73 5.50
C PRO A 320 14.80 -2.79 5.42
N CYS A 321 16.00 -3.27 5.74
CA CYS A 321 17.23 -2.52 5.48
C CYS A 321 17.52 -2.35 3.98
N SER A 322 17.02 -3.28 3.16
CA SER A 322 17.07 -3.21 1.70
C SER A 322 15.66 -3.11 1.15
N THR A 323 15.38 -2.06 0.37
CA THR A 323 14.02 -1.83 -0.11
C THR A 323 13.53 -2.95 -1.02
N ARG A 324 12.22 -3.15 -1.00
CA ARG A 324 11.47 -4.10 -1.82
C ARG A 324 10.53 -3.42 -2.81
N VAL A 325 10.50 -2.08 -2.77
CA VAL A 325 9.92 -1.22 -3.80
C VAL A 325 10.84 -0.03 -4.06
N ARG A 326 10.75 0.55 -5.27
CA ARG A 326 11.33 1.87 -5.58
C ARG A 326 10.35 2.72 -6.40
N THR A 327 10.48 4.03 -6.30
CA THR A 327 9.70 4.99 -7.09
C THR A 327 10.30 5.12 -8.49
N ILE A 328 9.48 4.96 -9.53
CA ILE A 328 9.89 5.05 -10.94
C ILE A 328 9.68 6.47 -11.48
N ALA A 329 8.67 7.18 -10.98
CA ALA A 329 8.34 8.54 -11.42
C ALA A 329 8.63 9.57 -10.33
N ASN A 330 9.37 10.62 -10.69
CA ASN A 330 9.63 11.78 -9.83
C ASN A 330 8.59 12.90 -10.00
N ASN A 331 7.61 12.73 -10.90
CA ASN A 331 6.53 13.69 -11.15
C ASN A 331 5.18 13.04 -10.78
N GLY A 332 4.54 13.55 -9.73
CA GLY A 332 3.23 13.10 -9.26
C GLY A 332 2.36 14.27 -8.82
N VAL A 333 1.34 13.99 -8.01
CA VAL A 333 0.44 15.00 -7.42
C VAL A 333 1.19 16.14 -6.71
N ASN A 334 2.38 15.85 -6.17
CA ASN A 334 3.22 16.80 -5.45
C ASN A 334 4.23 17.55 -6.34
N GLY A 335 4.07 17.49 -7.67
CA GLY A 335 4.98 18.11 -8.63
C GLY A 335 6.23 17.27 -8.91
N GLY A 336 7.21 17.88 -9.58
CA GLY A 336 8.48 17.24 -9.90
C GLY A 336 9.49 17.38 -8.78
N ASN A 337 9.94 16.26 -8.22
CA ASN A 337 10.94 16.25 -7.18
C ASN A 337 12.33 16.09 -7.80
N SER A 338 13.18 17.12 -7.69
CA SER A 338 14.58 17.10 -8.16
C SER A 338 15.50 16.21 -7.30
N GLY A 339 14.95 15.52 -6.30
CA GLY A 339 15.69 14.64 -5.38
C GLY A 339 14.85 13.43 -4.96
N GLY A 340 14.56 12.53 -5.90
CA GLY A 340 13.94 11.25 -5.56
C GLY A 340 14.94 10.31 -4.89
N TRP A 341 14.87 10.18 -3.56
CA TRP A 341 15.72 9.28 -2.76
C TRP A 341 15.67 7.80 -3.22
N GLY A 342 14.61 7.39 -3.91
CA GLY A 342 14.44 6.05 -4.49
C GLY A 342 15.28 5.78 -5.77
N THR A 343 15.87 6.80 -6.38
CA THR A 343 16.66 6.65 -7.63
C THR A 343 18.06 6.06 -7.42
N GLN A 344 18.54 5.97 -6.17
CA GLN A 344 19.90 5.52 -5.85
C GLN A 344 20.02 4.02 -5.54
N ILE A 345 18.91 3.28 -5.46
CA ILE A 345 18.95 1.83 -5.26
C ILE A 345 18.89 1.16 -6.63
N HIS A 346 20.07 0.91 -7.20
CA HIS A 346 20.22 0.29 -8.52
C HIS A 346 20.09 -1.24 -8.50
N HIS A 347 20.10 -1.88 -7.32
CA HIS A 347 20.05 -3.33 -7.17
C HIS A 347 18.98 -3.75 -6.16
N PHE A 348 18.01 -4.53 -6.62
CA PHE A 348 17.16 -5.35 -5.74
C PHE A 348 17.94 -6.60 -5.34
N PRO A 349 17.97 -6.99 -4.06
CA PRO A 349 18.43 -8.32 -3.68
C PRO A 349 17.49 -9.35 -4.29
N SER A 350 18.05 -10.47 -4.75
CA SER A 350 17.26 -11.64 -5.09
C SER A 350 17.15 -12.54 -3.85
N TRP A 351 15.96 -13.11 -3.58
CA TRP A 351 15.72 -13.95 -2.38
C TRP A 351 16.64 -15.18 -2.28
N ASN A 352 17.17 -15.61 -3.43
CA ASN A 352 18.10 -16.73 -3.58
C ASN A 352 19.59 -16.35 -3.34
N GLN A 353 19.91 -15.06 -3.13
CA GLN A 353 21.19 -14.71 -2.50
C GLN A 353 21.16 -15.36 -1.12
N LYS A 354 22.12 -16.26 -0.86
CA LYS A 354 22.17 -17.06 0.37
C LYS A 354 21.81 -16.16 1.56
N PRO A 355 20.60 -16.35 2.15
CA PRO A 355 20.28 -15.68 3.39
C PRO A 355 21.33 -16.13 4.38
N SER A 356 21.74 -15.25 5.29
CA SER A 356 22.44 -15.70 6.48
C SER A 356 21.47 -16.42 7.41
N ASP A 357 20.83 -17.51 6.95
CA ASP A 357 19.94 -18.47 7.62
C ASP A 357 18.82 -17.93 8.54
N ARG A 358 18.61 -16.61 8.60
CA ARG A 358 17.85 -15.92 9.64
C ARG A 358 17.22 -14.65 9.08
N VAL A 359 15.96 -14.42 9.41
CA VAL A 359 15.37 -13.08 9.37
C VAL A 359 15.76 -12.42 10.68
N TYR A 360 16.45 -11.29 10.59
CA TYR A 360 16.94 -10.57 11.75
C TYR A 360 16.05 -9.36 11.98
N TYR A 361 15.55 -9.21 13.20
CA TYR A 361 14.91 -7.98 13.64
C TYR A 361 15.70 -7.40 14.82
N VAL A 362 15.59 -6.08 15.02
CA VAL A 362 16.35 -5.37 16.05
C VAL A 362 15.38 -4.88 17.13
N ASP A 363 15.56 -5.33 18.37
CA ASP A 363 14.81 -4.81 19.51
C ASP A 363 15.30 -3.38 19.86
N ARG A 364 14.36 -2.47 20.12
CA ARG A 364 14.63 -1.09 20.48
C ARG A 364 15.20 -0.93 21.90
N ARG A 365 14.99 -1.88 22.81
CA ARG A 365 15.38 -1.76 24.23
C ARG A 365 16.86 -1.97 24.46
N ASP A 366 17.50 -2.85 23.70
CA ASP A 366 18.91 -3.21 23.89
C ASP A 366 19.73 -3.06 22.60
N GLY A 367 19.08 -2.85 21.44
CA GLY A 367 19.75 -2.73 20.16
C GLY A 367 20.35 -4.06 19.66
N VAL A 368 19.98 -5.18 20.28
CA VAL A 368 20.48 -6.51 19.94
C VAL A 368 19.73 -7.03 18.72
N VAL A 369 20.49 -7.62 17.81
CA VAL A 369 19.97 -8.33 16.65
C VAL A 369 19.43 -9.68 17.12
N HIS A 370 18.11 -9.84 17.14
CA HIS A 370 17.50 -11.12 17.42
C HIS A 370 17.38 -11.90 16.11
N ALA A 371 18.02 -13.05 16.10
CA ALA A 371 17.82 -14.07 15.10
C ALA A 371 16.73 -15.02 15.59
N ASP A 372 15.61 -15.15 14.88
CA ASP A 372 14.80 -16.34 15.08
C ASP A 372 15.47 -17.50 14.35
N VAL A 373 16.08 -18.41 15.13
CA VAL A 373 16.54 -19.71 14.63
C VAL A 373 15.34 -20.65 14.59
N LYS A 374 14.38 -20.34 13.71
CA LYS A 374 13.40 -21.30 13.21
C LYS A 374 13.22 -21.19 11.70
N GLY A 375 14.36 -21.26 11.01
CA GLY A 375 14.48 -21.85 9.67
C GLY A 375 14.02 -23.32 9.54
N LYS A 376 13.33 -23.88 10.56
CA LYS A 376 12.57 -25.13 10.43
C LYS A 376 11.12 -24.92 9.96
N ILE A 377 10.59 -23.68 9.93
CA ILE A 377 9.20 -23.43 9.50
C ILE A 377 9.11 -22.86 8.08
N MET A 378 10.20 -22.34 7.50
CA MET A 378 10.20 -21.88 6.09
C MET A 378 10.53 -22.98 5.05
N TYR A 379 10.79 -24.21 5.51
CA TYR A 379 10.95 -25.38 4.66
C TYR A 379 10.07 -26.54 5.14
N ASN A 380 8.76 -26.30 5.31
CA ASN A 380 7.86 -27.42 5.04
C ASN A 380 7.86 -27.61 3.53
N LYS A 381 8.55 -28.67 3.11
CA LYS A 381 8.46 -29.28 1.78
C LYS A 381 7.05 -29.08 1.23
N LEU A 382 6.93 -28.33 0.14
CA LEU A 382 5.90 -28.61 -0.84
C LEU A 382 6.16 -30.05 -1.31
N VAL A 383 5.30 -30.97 -0.88
CA VAL A 383 5.06 -32.25 -1.58
C VAL A 383 3.99 -31.97 -2.62
#